data_AF-V9W3U2-F1
#
_entry.id   AF-V9W3U2-F1
#
_cell.length_a   1.000
_cell.length_b   1.000
_cell.length_c   1.000
_cell.angle_alpha   90.00
_cell.angle_beta   90.00
_cell.angle_gamma   90.00
#
_symmetry.space_group_name_H-M   'P 1'
#
loop_
_entity.id
_entity.type
_entity.pdbx_description
1 polymer ?
#
loop_
_entity_poly.entity_id
_entity_poly.type
_entity_poly.pdbx_seq_one_letter_code
_entity_poly.pdbx_strand_id
1 'polypeptide(L)' 'MPGIFTAFALFFKELMLLVSYVKNNAFPQPLTEEEEERHLRQMAEGNSMSRNLLIEHNLRLVAHIVNTL' A
#
# COMPACT_ATOMS: atom_id res chain seq x y z
N MET A 1 -14.06 -38.55 -12.04
CA MET A 1 -14.00 -37.59 -13.17
C MET A 1 -12.94 -36.54 -12.88
N PRO A 2 -11.70 -36.70 -13.38
CA PRO A 2 -10.57 -35.83 -13.04
C PRO A 2 -10.75 -34.36 -13.46
N GLY A 3 -11.65 -34.07 -14.42
CA GLY A 3 -11.88 -32.73 -14.95
C GLY A 3 -12.37 -31.68 -13.93
N ILE A 4 -13.17 -32.08 -12.93
CA ILE A 4 -13.65 -31.15 -11.89
C ILE A 4 -12.50 -30.75 -10.96
N PHE A 5 -11.63 -31.69 -10.63
CA PHE A 5 -10.48 -31.45 -9.76
C PHE A 5 -9.45 -30.55 -10.45
N THR A 6 -9.18 -30.75 -11.75
CA THR A 6 -8.31 -29.86 -12.53
C THR A 6 -8.91 -28.46 -12.70
N ALA A 7 -10.22 -28.35 -12.96
CA ALA A 7 -10.88 -27.04 -13.04
C ALA A 7 -10.78 -26.27 -11.70
N PHE A 8 -10.99 -26.96 -10.58
CA PHE A 8 -10.85 -26.37 -9.25
C PHE A 8 -9.41 -25.92 -8.94
N ALA A 9 -8.42 -26.75 -9.30
CA ALA A 9 -7.00 -26.41 -9.12
C ALA A 9 -6.58 -25.19 -9.95
N LEU A 10 -7.08 -25.07 -11.19
CA LEU A 10 -6.82 -23.91 -12.05
C LEU A 10 -7.48 -22.64 -11.50
N PHE A 11 -8.73 -22.74 -11.05
CA PHE A 11 -9.42 -21.63 -10.40
C PHE A 11 -8.67 -21.13 -9.15
N PHE A 12 -8.20 -22.05 -8.31
CA PHE A 12 -7.43 -21.69 -7.11
C PHE A 12 -6.10 -21.01 -7.46
N LYS A 13 -5.44 -21.44 -8.53
CA LYS A 13 -4.22 -20.81 -9.04
C LYS A 13 -4.48 -19.37 -9.50
N GLU A 14 -5.56 -19.14 -10.24
CA GLU A 14 -5.95 -17.79 -10.68
C GLU A 14 -6.32 -16.89 -9.48
N LEU A 15 -7.02 -17.44 -8.49
CA LEU A 15 -7.35 -16.72 -7.25
C LEU A 15 -6.08 -16.30 -6.49
N MET A 16 -5.08 -17.18 -6.39
CA MET A 16 -3.80 -16.87 -5.75
C MET A 16 -3.02 -15.76 -6.50
N LEU A 17 -3.05 -15.79 -7.84
CA LEU A 17 -2.46 -14.73 -8.66
C LEU A 17 -3.17 -13.39 -8.47
N LEU A 18 -4.51 -13.38 -8.40
CA LEU A 18 -5.30 -12.18 -8.14
C LEU A 18 -4.97 -11.59 -6.76
N VAL A 19 -4.93 -12.42 -5.72
CA VAL A 19 -4.59 -11.99 -4.35
C VAL A 19 -3.17 -11.43 -4.28
N SER A 20 -2.21 -12.04 -4.99
CA SER A 20 -0.85 -11.54 -5.09
C SER A 20 -0.78 -10.18 -5.81
N TYR A 21 -1.60 -9.98 -6.84
CA TYR A 21 -1.65 -8.72 -7.57
C TYR A 21 -2.24 -7.59 -6.71
N VAL A 22 -3.32 -7.85 -5.98
CA VAL A 22 -3.98 -6.85 -5.12
C VAL A 22 -3.10 -6.42 -3.94
N LYS A 23 -2.29 -7.32 -3.38
CA LYS A 23 -1.36 -7.00 -2.28
C LYS A 23 -0.10 -6.25 -2.72
N ASN A 24 0.13 -6.03 -4.01
CA ASN A 24 1.36 -5.42 -4.52
C ASN A 24 1.42 -3.89 -4.37
N ASN A 25 0.47 -3.29 -3.64
CA ASN A 25 0.57 -1.89 -3.22
C ASN A 25 1.58 -1.77 -2.06
N ALA A 26 2.87 -1.91 -2.38
CA ALA A 26 3.97 -1.81 -1.41
C ALA A 26 4.05 -0.44 -0.71
N PHE A 27 3.32 0.57 -1.22
CA PHE A 27 3.22 1.89 -0.64
C PHE A 27 1.77 2.22 -0.29
N PRO A 28 1.51 2.78 0.91
CA PRO A 28 0.19 3.31 1.25
C PRO A 28 -0.26 4.37 0.24
N GLN A 29 -1.58 4.51 0.07
CA GLN A 29 -2.15 5.57 -0.78
C GLN A 29 -1.81 6.95 -0.19
N PRO A 30 -1.70 8.01 -0.99
CA PRO A 30 -1.46 9.34 -0.45
C PRO A 30 -2.65 9.79 0.40
N LEU A 31 -2.39 10.60 1.43
CA LEU A 31 -3.45 11.23 2.23
C LEU A 31 -4.19 12.28 1.40
N THR A 32 -5.42 12.60 1.79
CA THR A 32 -6.08 13.80 1.25
C THR A 32 -5.43 15.06 1.82
N GLU A 33 -5.61 16.19 1.16
CA GLU A 33 -5.05 17.47 1.60
C GLU A 33 -5.51 17.84 3.02
N GLU A 34 -6.78 17.57 3.37
CA GLU A 34 -7.32 17.84 4.70
C GLU A 34 -6.73 16.93 5.78
N GLU A 35 -6.49 15.65 5.46
CA GLU A 35 -5.85 14.70 6.37
C GLU A 35 -4.39 15.06 6.61
N GLU A 36 -3.67 15.41 5.55
CA GLU A 36 -2.29 15.84 5.63
C GLU A 36 -2.15 17.12 6.47
N GLU A 37 -3.00 18.13 6.25
CA GLU A 37 -3.01 19.34 7.07
C GLU A 37 -3.25 19.02 8.56
N ARG A 38 -4.23 18.16 8.85
CA ARG A 38 -4.52 17.72 10.22
C ARG A 38 -3.30 17.04 10.87
N HIS A 39 -2.66 16.12 10.16
CA HIS A 39 -1.50 15.39 10.68
C HIS A 39 -0.26 16.30 10.80
N LEU A 40 -0.10 17.29 9.94
CA LEU A 40 0.95 18.31 10.05
C LEU A 40 0.80 19.17 11.31
N ARG A 41 -0.43 19.62 11.61
CA ARG A 41 -0.73 20.35 12.86
C ARG A 41 -0.42 19.50 14.09
N GLN A 42 -0.89 18.25 14.11
CA GLN A 42 -0.62 17.32 15.21
C GLN A 42 0.87 16.98 15.34
N MET A 43 1.60 16.87 14.22
CA MET A 43 3.05 16.69 14.23
C MET A 43 3.75 17.90 14.84
N ALA A 44 3.29 19.13 14.55
CA ALA A 44 3.82 20.35 15.16
C ALA A 44 3.58 20.41 16.68
N GLU A 45 2.51 19.78 17.16
CA GLU A 45 2.22 19.58 18.59
C GLU A 45 3.07 18.45 19.24
N GLY A 46 3.91 17.76 18.47
CA GLY A 46 4.79 16.69 18.96
C GLY A 46 4.20 15.29 18.87
N ASN A 47 3.09 15.09 18.15
CA ASN A 47 2.49 13.77 17.96
C ASN A 47 3.36 12.88 17.04
N SER A 48 3.98 11.87 17.63
CA SER A 48 4.84 10.90 16.93
C SER A 48 4.06 9.99 15.96
N MET A 49 2.79 9.70 16.24
CA MET A 49 1.94 8.91 15.35
C MET A 49 1.68 9.66 14.05
N SER A 50 1.31 10.94 14.15
CA SER A 50 1.08 11.78 12.97
C SER A 50 2.36 11.98 12.16
N ARG A 51 3.51 12.12 12.82
CA ARG A 51 4.82 12.13 12.14
C ARG A 51 5.07 10.85 11.34
N ASN A 52 4.88 9.68 11.96
CA ASN A 52 5.13 8.40 11.30
C ASN A 52 4.18 8.19 10.10
N LEU A 53 2.91 8.56 10.28
CA LEU A 53 1.90 8.43 9.24
C LEU A 53 2.24 9.28 8.01
N LEU A 54 2.65 10.54 8.22
CA LEU A 54 3.15 11.42 7.16
C LEU A 54 4.39 10.85 6.45
N ILE A 55 5.33 10.26 7.19
CA ILE A 55 6.53 9.63 6.62
C ILE A 55 6.13 8.46 5.72
N GLU A 56 5.36 7.50 6.23
CA GLU A 56 4.97 6.29 5.50
C GLU A 56 4.22 6.59 4.20
N HIS A 57 3.31 7.57 4.24
CA HIS A 57 2.52 7.98 3.07
C HIS A 57 3.38 8.71 2.03
N ASN A 58 4.41 9.45 2.47
CA ASN A 58 5.36 10.13 1.59
C ASN A 58 6.60 9.29 1.21
N LEU A 59 6.76 8.06 1.71
CA LEU A 59 7.87 7.17 1.33
C LEU A 59 7.91 6.88 -0.18
N ARG A 60 6.77 6.95 -0.88
CA ARG A 60 6.74 6.83 -2.35
C ARG A 60 7.59 7.89 -3.03
N LEU A 61 7.60 9.14 -2.52
CA LEU A 61 8.47 10.19 -3.06
C LEU A 61 9.94 9.82 -2.88
N VAL A 62 10.31 9.29 -1.72
CA VAL A 62 11.70 8.85 -1.45
C VAL A 62 12.12 7.75 -2.43
N ALA A 63 11.27 6.74 -2.64
CA ALA A 63 11.53 5.69 -3.61
C ALA A 63 11.68 6.24 -5.03
N HIS A 64 10.86 7.22 -5.41
CA HIS A 64 10.99 7.88 -6.70
C HIS A 64 12.31 8.67 -6.82
N ILE A 65 12.70 9.44 -5.80
CA ILE A 65 13.95 10.21 -5.78
C ILE A 65 15.16 9.29 -5.88
N VAL A 66 15.22 8.23 -5.09
CA VAL A 66 16.34 7.28 -5.09
C VAL A 66 16.46 6.53 -6.40
N ASN A 67 15.34 6.16 -7.03
CA ASN A 67 15.35 5.44 -8.30
C ASN A 67 15.60 6.36 -9.52
N THR A 68 15.45 7.67 -9.36
CA THR A 68 15.68 8.66 -10.41
C THR A 68 17.12 9.21 -10.39
N LEU A 69 17.89 8.93 -9.35
CA LEU A 69 19.33 9.23 -9.23
C LEU A 69 20.18 8.00 -9.59
#